data_AF-J3AI62-F1
#
_entry.id   AF-J3AI62-F1
#
_cell.length_a   1.000
_cell.length_b   1.000
_cell.length_c   1.000
_cell.angle_alpha   90.00
_cell.angle_beta   90.00
_cell.angle_gamma   90.00
#
_symmetry.space_group_name_H-M   'P 1'
#
loop_
_entity.id
_entity.type
_entity.pdbx_description
1 polymer ?
#
loop_
_entity_poly.entity_id
_entity_poly.type
_entity_poly.pdbx_seq_one_letter_code
_entity_poly.pdbx_strand_id
1 'polypeptide(L)'
;MFKKMVMSTILFSLIGICIFIWFYLYQEVAGTKNNSNFSKQFLTMIEEDDDEDFSGTLTFSSDFKPEYLAEKGFTFINQQQRQGIFGPYMANVFGARDAEIKVMDATGKIIGLFQSDENGNFDFETELSNFYELEITFDGRRVELTLPKGKNEDLSIYITHGLSEKYLPTVEESFQNASEALKQETNKQDSNFNTNSSSEAVEGDIKEFIVLQNGSSVDAFYTANEAIEFAKNLDQAEVVNPNVGIWDNKPSSVYQYDKHLKDFSTKKEAIEFANKYDHAKVVNLKTGKVEFDNYPKECGTCESPIQNEY
;
A
#
# COMPACT_ATOMS: atom_id res chain seq x y z
N MET A 1 0.90 -50.98 -10.60
CA MET A 1 -0.41 -51.06 -9.92
C MET A 1 -0.34 -51.64 -8.50
N PHE A 2 0.56 -52.59 -8.20
CA PHE A 2 0.70 -53.19 -6.86
C PHE A 2 1.22 -52.28 -5.72
N LYS A 3 1.92 -51.18 -6.02
CA LYS A 3 2.54 -50.30 -4.99
C LYS A 3 1.53 -49.40 -4.25
N LYS A 4 0.38 -49.06 -4.87
CA LYS A 4 -0.68 -48.25 -4.22
C LYS A 4 -1.54 -49.06 -3.24
N MET A 5 -1.57 -50.38 -3.36
CA MET A 5 -2.44 -51.22 -2.53
C MET A 5 -1.84 -51.54 -1.16
N VAL A 6 -0.50 -51.54 -1.02
CA VAL A 6 0.18 -51.83 0.25
C VAL A 6 0.21 -50.62 1.20
N MET A 7 0.19 -49.40 0.67
CA MET A 7 0.25 -48.17 1.48
C MET A 7 -1.07 -47.86 2.19
N SER A 8 -2.21 -48.30 1.62
CA SER A 8 -3.53 -48.09 2.22
C SER A 8 -3.74 -48.96 3.47
N THR A 9 -3.25 -50.21 3.47
CA THR A 9 -3.44 -51.16 4.57
C THR A 9 -2.66 -50.77 5.83
N ILE A 10 -1.49 -50.12 5.68
CA ILE A 10 -0.67 -49.67 6.81
C ILE A 10 -1.32 -48.43 7.49
N LEU A 11 -1.94 -47.55 6.71
CA LEU A 11 -2.59 -46.35 7.23
C LEU A 11 -3.84 -46.69 8.08
N PHE A 12 -4.64 -47.68 7.66
CA PHE A 12 -5.78 -48.15 8.46
C PHE A 12 -5.35 -48.85 9.76
N SER A 13 -4.18 -49.51 9.78
CA SER A 13 -3.65 -50.14 10.99
C SER A 13 -3.19 -49.11 12.02
N LEU A 14 -2.56 -48.01 11.60
CA LEU A 14 -2.11 -46.96 12.51
C LEU A 14 -3.28 -46.16 13.10
N ILE A 15 -4.30 -45.85 12.29
CA ILE A 15 -5.52 -45.18 12.78
C ILE A 15 -6.26 -46.07 13.79
N GLY A 16 -6.32 -47.39 13.55
CA GLY A 16 -6.91 -48.33 14.50
C GLY A 16 -6.18 -48.38 15.85
N ILE A 17 -4.84 -48.32 15.83
CA ILE A 17 -4.02 -48.31 17.06
C ILE A 17 -4.22 -46.99 17.82
N CYS A 18 -4.27 -45.85 17.14
CA CYS A 18 -4.53 -44.56 17.79
C CYS A 18 -5.91 -44.49 18.45
N ILE A 19 -6.96 -45.01 17.80
CA ILE A 19 -8.31 -45.06 18.36
C ILE A 19 -8.36 -46.01 19.57
N PHE A 20 -7.65 -47.15 19.52
CA PHE A 20 -7.58 -48.06 20.66
C PHE A 20 -6.82 -47.48 21.85
N ILE A 21 -5.71 -46.77 21.62
CA ILE A 21 -4.97 -46.08 22.69
C ILE A 21 -5.83 -44.96 23.29
N TRP A 22 -6.53 -44.19 22.46
CA TRP A 22 -7.44 -43.14 22.91
C TRP A 22 -8.59 -43.71 23.76
N PHE A 23 -9.20 -44.82 23.33
CA PHE A 23 -10.29 -45.46 24.07
C PHE A 23 -9.81 -46.13 25.36
N TYR A 24 -8.60 -46.72 25.38
CA TYR A 24 -8.01 -47.32 26.57
C TYR A 24 -7.68 -46.26 27.62
N LEU A 25 -7.06 -45.14 27.21
CA LEU A 25 -6.80 -44.00 28.09
C LEU A 25 -8.11 -43.36 28.60
N TYR A 26 -9.15 -43.28 27.77
CA TYR A 26 -10.45 -42.76 28.19
C TYR A 26 -11.11 -43.60 29.29
N GLN A 27 -11.03 -44.94 29.19
CA GLN A 27 -11.61 -45.84 30.20
C GLN A 27 -10.86 -45.78 31.54
N GLU A 28 -9.54 -45.58 31.51
CA GLU A 28 -8.72 -45.47 32.72
C GLU A 28 -8.97 -44.15 33.47
N VAL A 29 -9.27 -43.07 32.73
CA VAL A 29 -9.67 -41.76 33.29
C VAL A 29 -11.11 -41.79 33.81
N ALA A 30 -12.05 -42.45 33.14
CA ALA A 30 -13.45 -42.49 33.55
C ALA A 30 -13.72 -43.40 34.77
N GLY A 31 -12.80 -44.32 35.09
CA GLY A 31 -12.97 -45.31 36.16
C GLY A 31 -12.59 -44.85 37.58
N THR A 32 -11.89 -43.71 37.74
CA THR A 32 -11.36 -43.31 39.06
C THR A 32 -12.07 -42.08 39.61
N LYS A 33 -13.15 -42.30 40.37
CA LYS A 33 -13.97 -41.27 41.02
C LYS A 33 -13.29 -40.45 42.14
N ASN A 34 -11.96 -40.44 42.29
CA ASN A 34 -11.31 -39.78 43.43
C ASN A 34 -9.86 -39.34 43.18
N ASN A 35 -9.59 -38.64 42.07
CA ASN A 35 -8.30 -37.93 41.97
C ASN A 35 -8.42 -36.57 41.27
N SER A 36 -8.97 -35.60 42.01
CA SER A 36 -9.14 -34.20 41.56
C SER A 36 -7.82 -33.44 41.31
N ASN A 37 -6.66 -34.05 41.63
CA ASN A 37 -5.35 -33.45 41.37
C ASN A 37 -4.70 -33.93 40.07
N PHE A 38 -5.06 -35.11 39.54
CA PHE A 38 -4.41 -35.65 38.33
C PHE A 38 -5.01 -35.04 37.05
N SER A 39 -6.33 -34.80 37.02
CA SER A 39 -6.96 -34.09 35.90
C SER A 39 -6.55 -32.63 35.82
N LYS A 40 -6.25 -31.98 36.95
CA LYS A 40 -5.69 -30.62 36.98
C LYS A 40 -4.28 -30.56 36.39
N GLN A 41 -3.41 -31.53 36.71
CA GLN A 41 -2.05 -31.57 36.16
C GLN A 41 -2.00 -31.94 34.67
N PHE A 42 -2.94 -32.74 34.18
CA PHE A 42 -3.03 -33.08 32.75
C PHE A 42 -3.76 -32.03 31.91
N LEU A 43 -4.74 -31.29 32.47
CA LEU A 43 -5.33 -30.14 31.76
C LEU A 43 -4.36 -28.96 31.67
N THR A 44 -3.46 -28.76 32.64
CA THR A 44 -2.40 -27.73 32.55
C THR A 44 -1.24 -28.12 31.61
N MET A 45 -1.27 -29.31 31.00
CA MET A 45 -0.24 -29.77 30.05
C MET A 45 -0.68 -29.69 28.57
N ILE A 46 -1.88 -29.14 28.30
CA ILE A 46 -2.39 -28.86 26.94
C ILE A 46 -2.92 -27.42 26.86
N GLU A 47 -2.24 -26.51 27.55
CA GLU A 47 -2.18 -25.11 27.17
C GLU A 47 -0.72 -24.92 26.74
N GLU A 48 -0.37 -25.46 25.56
CA GLU A 48 0.79 -24.90 24.87
C GLU A 48 0.33 -23.46 24.53
N ASP A 49 1.05 -22.48 25.08
CA ASP A 49 0.92 -21.07 24.74
C ASP A 49 1.23 -20.95 23.25
N ASP A 50 0.22 -21.24 22.42
CA ASP A 50 0.27 -21.06 21.00
C ASP A 50 0.04 -19.56 20.70
N ASP A 51 0.92 -18.73 21.22
CA ASP A 51 1.00 -17.33 20.81
C ASP A 51 1.77 -17.27 19.47
N GLU A 52 1.30 -16.44 18.55
CA GLU A 52 2.02 -16.17 17.31
C GLU A 52 2.76 -14.83 17.43
N ASP A 53 4.09 -14.91 17.31
CA ASP A 53 4.95 -13.72 17.24
C ASP A 53 4.89 -13.11 15.84
N PHE A 54 4.58 -11.82 15.76
CA PHE A 54 4.62 -11.04 14.54
C PHE A 54 5.68 -9.96 14.67
N SER A 55 6.66 -9.99 13.76
CA SER A 55 7.65 -8.92 13.62
C SER A 55 7.72 -8.41 12.19
N GLY A 56 8.16 -7.18 12.03
CA GLY A 56 8.33 -6.60 10.71
C GLY A 56 8.88 -5.19 10.72
N THR A 57 8.99 -4.63 9.52
CA THR A 57 9.43 -3.27 9.25
C THR A 57 8.43 -2.53 8.38
N LEU A 58 8.06 -1.33 8.83
CA LEU A 58 7.23 -0.37 8.11
C LEU A 58 8.14 0.72 7.56
N THR A 59 8.13 0.89 6.24
CA THR A 59 8.99 1.89 5.57
C THR A 59 8.19 2.77 4.62
N PHE A 60 8.69 3.98 4.38
CA PHE A 60 8.18 4.86 3.33
C PHE A 60 9.36 5.48 2.55
N SER A 61 9.09 6.02 1.36
CA SER A 61 10.11 6.77 0.63
C SER A 61 9.81 8.25 0.59
N SER A 62 10.86 9.06 0.52
CA SER A 62 10.76 10.50 0.37
C SER A 62 11.92 11.04 -0.48
N ASP A 63 11.67 12.11 -1.22
CA ASP A 63 12.69 12.84 -1.98
C ASP A 63 13.42 13.86 -1.10
N PHE A 64 12.96 14.08 0.15
CA PHE A 64 13.66 14.92 1.09
C PHE A 64 15.03 14.35 1.47
N LYS A 65 15.96 15.27 1.78
CA LYS A 65 17.28 14.93 2.28
C LYS A 65 17.17 14.16 3.60
N PRO A 66 17.99 13.11 3.82
CA PRO A 66 18.01 12.38 5.09
C PRO A 66 18.17 13.28 6.32
N GLU A 67 19.02 14.31 6.23
CA GLU A 67 19.29 15.24 7.34
C GLU A 67 18.03 16.04 7.73
N TYR A 68 17.27 16.49 6.73
CA TYR A 68 16.03 17.23 6.97
C TYR A 68 15.00 16.37 7.71
N LEU A 69 14.82 15.11 7.30
CA LEU A 69 13.85 14.22 7.94
C LEU A 69 14.34 13.69 9.29
N ALA A 70 15.65 13.59 9.50
CA ALA A 70 16.22 13.28 10.81
C ALA A 70 15.86 14.35 11.85
N GLU A 71 15.87 15.64 11.48
CA GLU A 71 15.40 16.74 12.35
C GLU A 71 13.92 16.64 12.68
N LYS A 72 13.12 16.02 11.80
CA LYS A 72 11.69 15.74 12.05
C LYS A 72 11.46 14.39 12.76
N GLY A 73 12.54 13.69 13.14
CA GLY A 73 12.51 12.48 13.95
C GLY A 73 12.38 11.17 13.18
N PHE A 74 12.62 11.18 11.86
CA PHE A 74 12.61 9.97 11.02
C PHE A 74 14.01 9.39 10.83
N THR A 75 14.13 8.07 10.93
CA THR A 75 15.39 7.39 10.68
C THR A 75 15.54 7.04 9.21
N PHE A 76 16.64 7.48 8.62
CA PHE A 76 17.06 7.06 7.28
C PHE A 76 17.58 5.61 7.31
N ILE A 77 17.04 4.77 6.43
CA ILE A 77 17.38 3.35 6.35
C ILE A 77 18.38 3.11 5.23
N ASN A 78 18.04 3.46 4.00
CA ASN A 78 18.90 3.30 2.83
C ASN A 78 18.42 4.12 1.62
N GLN A 79 19.19 4.08 0.54
CA GLN A 79 18.74 4.49 -0.79
C GLN A 79 18.37 3.26 -1.62
N GLN A 80 17.25 3.33 -2.32
CA GLN A 80 16.81 2.29 -3.25
C GLN A 80 16.65 2.85 -4.65
N GLN A 81 17.23 2.16 -5.63
CA GLN A 81 16.96 2.43 -7.03
C GLN A 81 15.56 1.95 -7.38
N ARG A 82 14.71 2.86 -7.85
CA ARG A 82 13.34 2.58 -8.27
C ARG A 82 13.17 2.89 -9.74
N GLN A 83 12.26 2.16 -10.40
CA GLN A 83 11.91 2.43 -11.79
C GLN A 83 10.82 3.50 -11.83
N GLY A 84 11.16 4.67 -12.37
CA GLY A 84 10.22 5.73 -12.69
C GLY A 84 9.84 5.71 -14.17
N ILE A 85 8.82 6.49 -14.54
CA ILE A 85 8.38 6.68 -15.93
C ILE A 85 9.53 7.22 -16.80
N PHE A 86 10.44 8.00 -16.21
CA PHE A 86 11.60 8.60 -16.86
C PHE A 86 12.90 7.79 -16.74
N GLY A 87 12.80 6.54 -16.27
CA GLY A 87 13.94 5.69 -16.00
C GLY A 87 14.25 5.55 -14.51
N PRO A 88 15.38 4.92 -14.17
CA PRO A 88 15.69 4.60 -12.79
C PRO A 88 16.08 5.87 -12.01
N TYR A 89 15.56 6.02 -10.80
CA TYR A 89 15.90 7.09 -9.87
C TYR A 89 16.24 6.50 -8.49
N MET A 90 16.97 7.24 -7.67
CA MET A 90 17.28 6.84 -6.29
C MET A 90 16.27 7.47 -5.35
N ALA A 91 15.57 6.65 -4.57
CA ALA A 91 14.64 7.10 -3.53
C ALA A 91 15.28 6.88 -2.15
N ASN A 92 15.20 7.87 -1.26
CA ASN A 92 15.57 7.68 0.13
C ASN A 92 14.44 6.95 0.86
N VAL A 93 14.78 5.92 1.63
CA VAL A 93 13.85 5.10 2.41
C VAL A 93 14.03 5.38 3.89
N PHE A 94 12.92 5.54 4.58
CA PHE A 94 12.86 5.90 6.00
C PHE A 94 11.96 4.92 6.76
N GLY A 95 12.23 4.77 8.05
CA GLY A 95 11.36 4.07 8.99
C GLY A 95 10.07 4.84 9.22
N ALA A 96 8.92 4.17 9.08
CA ALA A 96 7.61 4.75 9.38
C ALA A 96 7.39 4.74 10.89
N ARG A 97 8.02 5.69 11.57
CA ARG A 97 7.99 5.85 13.02
C ARG A 97 6.58 6.10 13.55
N ASP A 98 6.25 5.54 14.71
CA ASP A 98 4.99 5.74 15.42
C ASP A 98 3.75 5.38 14.56
N ALA A 99 3.91 4.50 13.56
CA ALA A 99 2.80 4.01 12.76
C ALA A 99 1.93 3.10 13.61
N GLU A 100 0.62 3.35 13.60
CA GLU A 100 -0.35 2.58 14.35
C GLU A 100 -0.68 1.28 13.61
N ILE A 101 -0.67 0.17 14.33
CA ILE A 101 -0.95 -1.16 13.79
C ILE A 101 -2.13 -1.73 14.57
N LYS A 102 -3.28 -1.84 13.92
CA LYS A 102 -4.46 -2.46 14.47
C LYS A 102 -4.59 -3.88 13.95
N VAL A 103 -4.62 -4.84 14.86
CA VAL A 103 -4.74 -6.27 14.57
C VAL A 103 -6.17 -6.70 14.82
N MET A 104 -6.78 -7.29 13.81
CA MET A 104 -8.16 -7.79 13.86
C MET A 104 -8.19 -9.29 13.59
N ASP A 105 -9.07 -9.98 14.30
CA ASP A 105 -9.35 -11.39 14.06
C ASP A 105 -10.24 -11.61 12.84
N ALA A 106 -10.58 -12.88 12.61
CA ALA A 106 -11.41 -13.32 11.53
C ALA A 106 -12.82 -12.69 11.43
N THR A 107 -13.31 -12.15 12.54
CA THR A 107 -14.63 -11.55 12.69
C THR A 107 -14.60 -10.04 12.56
N GLY A 108 -13.41 -9.44 12.38
CA GLY A 108 -13.18 -8.00 12.42
C GLY A 108 -13.10 -7.43 13.84
N LYS A 109 -13.00 -8.28 14.87
CA LYS A 109 -12.81 -7.83 16.26
C LYS A 109 -11.35 -7.42 16.43
N ILE A 110 -11.13 -6.24 16.99
CA ILE A 110 -9.78 -5.77 17.35
C ILE A 110 -9.26 -6.62 18.50
N ILE A 111 -8.12 -7.27 18.27
CA ILE A 111 -7.43 -8.10 19.26
C ILE A 111 -6.11 -7.46 19.73
N GLY A 112 -5.58 -6.48 19.01
CA GLY A 112 -4.36 -5.78 19.38
C GLY A 112 -4.24 -4.40 18.75
N LEU A 113 -3.54 -3.52 19.46
CA LEU A 113 -3.16 -2.17 19.01
C LEU A 113 -1.68 -1.98 19.34
N PHE A 114 -0.86 -1.78 18.32
CA PHE A 114 0.59 -1.67 18.43
C PHE A 114 1.09 -0.44 17.69
N GLN A 115 2.36 -0.10 17.92
CA GLN A 115 3.04 0.99 17.23
C GLN A 115 4.43 0.55 16.82
N SER A 116 4.90 1.07 15.68
CA SER A 116 6.29 0.90 15.27
C SER A 116 7.25 1.82 16.01
N ASP A 117 8.51 1.39 16.12
CA ASP A 117 9.61 2.14 16.70
C ASP A 117 10.16 3.25 15.77
N GLU A 118 11.22 3.93 16.18
CA GLU A 118 11.88 5.00 15.40
C GLU A 118 12.43 4.55 14.04
N ASN A 119 12.69 3.26 13.87
CA ASN A 119 13.17 2.65 12.63
C ASN A 119 12.02 2.04 11.81
N GLY A 120 10.79 2.14 12.30
CA GLY A 120 9.62 1.51 11.70
C GLY A 120 9.50 0.02 12.04
N ASN A 121 10.31 -0.53 12.93
CA ASN A 121 10.18 -1.92 13.34
C ASN A 121 8.98 -2.09 14.26
N PHE A 122 8.31 -3.22 14.20
CA PHE A 122 7.29 -3.61 15.16
C PHE A 122 7.46 -5.08 15.53
N ASP A 123 7.00 -5.40 16.72
CA ASP A 123 6.98 -6.75 17.26
C ASP A 123 5.78 -6.87 18.21
N PHE A 124 4.97 -7.90 18.05
CA PHE A 124 3.85 -8.18 18.94
C PHE A 124 3.45 -9.65 18.95
N GLU A 125 2.95 -10.10 20.10
CA GLU A 125 2.40 -11.43 20.32
C GLU A 125 0.87 -11.36 20.28
N THR A 126 0.22 -12.35 19.69
CA THR A 126 -1.25 -12.43 19.66
C THR A 126 -1.76 -13.86 19.71
N GLU A 127 -2.97 -14.03 20.26
CA GLU A 127 -3.64 -15.33 20.37
C GLU A 127 -3.83 -15.95 18.98
N LEU A 128 -3.50 -17.26 18.88
CA LEU A 128 -3.65 -18.06 17.68
C LEU A 128 -5.00 -17.86 16.94
N SER A 129 -4.93 -17.31 15.73
CA SER A 129 -6.05 -17.22 14.78
C SER A 129 -5.74 -17.95 13.48
N ASN A 130 -6.80 -18.24 12.70
CA ASN A 130 -6.64 -18.80 11.35
C ASN A 130 -6.21 -17.74 10.31
N PHE A 131 -6.45 -16.47 10.61
CA PHE A 131 -6.01 -15.32 9.83
C PHE A 131 -6.11 -14.04 10.67
N TYR A 132 -5.32 -13.04 10.29
CA TYR A 132 -5.38 -11.70 10.85
C TYR A 132 -5.53 -10.67 9.75
N GLU A 133 -6.21 -9.59 10.07
CA GLU A 133 -6.22 -8.38 9.27
C GLU A 133 -5.46 -7.29 10.02
N LEU A 134 -4.44 -6.74 9.39
CA LEU A 134 -3.67 -5.60 9.88
C LEU A 134 -4.18 -4.35 9.19
N GLU A 135 -4.63 -3.39 9.98
CA GLU A 135 -4.87 -2.02 9.55
C GLU A 135 -3.72 -1.15 10.07
N ILE A 136 -2.87 -0.69 9.16
CA ILE A 136 -1.71 0.13 9.46
C ILE A 136 -2.02 1.57 9.10
N THR A 137 -1.88 2.49 10.05
CA THR A 137 -2.07 3.92 9.85
C THR A 137 -0.78 4.68 10.13
N PHE A 138 -0.31 5.46 9.16
CA PHE A 138 0.87 6.30 9.29
C PHE A 138 0.62 7.64 8.61
N ASP A 139 0.74 8.72 9.38
CA ASP A 139 0.62 10.09 8.87
C ASP A 139 -0.64 10.35 8.02
N GLY A 140 -1.78 9.83 8.49
CA GLY A 140 -3.08 9.93 7.81
C GLY A 140 -3.28 8.98 6.63
N ARG A 141 -2.29 8.15 6.28
CA ARG A 141 -2.40 7.09 5.28
C ARG A 141 -2.79 5.78 5.95
N ARG A 142 -3.61 4.98 5.27
CA ARG A 142 -4.06 3.66 5.73
C ARG A 142 -3.66 2.57 4.74
N VAL A 143 -3.12 1.47 5.24
CA VAL A 143 -2.78 0.25 4.50
C VAL A 143 -3.44 -0.93 5.19
N GLU A 144 -4.05 -1.83 4.44
CA GLU A 144 -4.67 -3.05 4.95
C GLU A 144 -3.94 -4.27 4.42
N LEU A 145 -3.67 -5.24 5.28
CA LEU A 145 -2.98 -6.47 4.94
C LEU A 145 -3.67 -7.67 5.60
N THR A 146 -3.97 -8.71 4.82
CA THR A 146 -4.46 -9.98 5.35
C THR A 146 -3.32 -10.99 5.46
N LEU A 147 -3.09 -11.50 6.68
CA LEU A 147 -2.07 -12.49 6.98
C LEU A 147 -2.70 -13.86 7.22
N PRO A 148 -2.34 -14.90 6.43
CA PRO A 148 -2.77 -16.26 6.72
C PRO A 148 -2.00 -16.84 7.92
N LYS A 149 -2.64 -17.75 8.67
CA LYS A 149 -2.01 -18.50 9.77
C LYS A 149 -0.65 -19.09 9.39
N GLY A 150 0.31 -19.00 10.32
CA GLY A 150 1.65 -19.60 10.18
C GLY A 150 2.59 -18.87 9.22
N LYS A 151 2.25 -17.63 8.81
CA LYS A 151 3.16 -16.72 8.11
C LYS A 151 3.66 -15.64 9.05
N ASN A 152 4.45 -16.08 10.02
CA ASN A 152 5.09 -15.24 11.06
C ASN A 152 6.45 -14.72 10.55
N GLU A 153 6.57 -14.46 9.25
CA GLU A 153 7.82 -14.01 8.63
C GLU A 153 8.02 -12.52 8.91
N ASP A 154 9.28 -12.07 8.99
CA ASP A 154 9.68 -10.65 9.09
C ASP A 154 9.02 -9.83 7.97
N LEU A 155 7.92 -9.15 8.30
CA LEU A 155 7.05 -8.48 7.34
C LEU A 155 7.68 -7.16 6.91
N SER A 156 8.14 -7.05 5.66
CA SER A 156 8.55 -5.77 5.10
C SER A 156 7.39 -5.12 4.35
N ILE A 157 6.80 -4.08 4.96
CA ILE A 157 5.64 -3.36 4.42
C ILE A 157 6.07 -1.96 4.00
N TYR A 158 5.76 -1.62 2.76
CA TYR A 158 6.05 -0.31 2.20
C TYR A 158 4.78 0.53 2.11
N ILE A 159 4.76 1.66 2.81
CA ILE A 159 3.64 2.60 2.85
C ILE A 159 3.77 3.55 1.65
N THR A 160 2.86 3.38 0.69
CA THR A 160 2.86 4.20 -0.54
C THR A 160 2.42 5.64 -0.24
N HIS A 161 3.05 6.61 -0.93
CA HIS A 161 2.68 8.04 -0.93
C HIS A 161 2.99 8.84 0.35
N GLY A 162 4.19 8.66 0.89
CA GLY A 162 4.97 9.66 1.63
C GLY A 162 4.34 10.34 2.85
N LEU A 163 5.06 11.33 3.38
CA LEU A 163 4.62 12.19 4.49
C LEU A 163 3.53 13.16 4.04
N SER A 164 2.68 13.56 4.98
CA SER A 164 1.64 14.56 4.83
C SER A 164 2.23 15.97 4.69
N GLU A 165 1.37 16.93 4.30
CA GLU A 165 1.77 18.33 4.12
C GLU A 165 2.38 18.96 5.38
N LYS A 166 2.09 18.39 6.56
CA LYS A 166 2.66 18.81 7.85
C LYS A 166 4.20 18.79 7.85
N TYR A 167 4.80 17.92 7.05
CA TYR A 167 6.25 17.74 6.98
C TYR A 167 6.87 18.44 5.77
N LEU A 168 6.10 19.23 5.02
CA LEU A 168 6.66 20.07 3.97
C LEU A 168 7.49 21.19 4.58
N PRO A 169 8.65 21.52 4.00
CA PRO A 169 9.41 22.66 4.43
C PRO A 169 8.58 23.92 4.26
N THR A 170 8.67 24.82 5.23
CA THR A 170 8.14 26.16 5.09
C THR A 170 8.82 26.89 3.92
N VAL A 171 8.20 27.96 3.44
CA VAL A 171 8.80 28.81 2.39
C VAL A 171 10.19 29.29 2.81
N GLU A 172 10.35 29.69 4.07
CA GLU A 172 11.64 30.14 4.62
C GLU A 172 12.67 29.01 4.67
N GLU A 173 12.32 27.83 5.19
CA GLU A 173 13.22 26.66 5.20
C GLU A 173 13.63 26.29 3.76
N SER A 174 12.70 26.39 2.81
CA SER A 174 12.98 26.14 1.39
C SER A 174 13.97 27.15 0.81
N PHE A 175 13.83 28.43 1.14
CA PHE A 175 14.78 29.47 0.73
C PHE A 175 16.17 29.26 1.35
N GLN A 176 16.25 28.92 2.63
CA GLN A 176 17.53 28.66 3.29
C GLN A 176 18.22 27.43 2.69
N ASN A 177 17.49 26.33 2.48
CA ASN A 177 17.99 25.12 1.84
C ASN A 177 18.54 25.39 0.43
N ALA A 178 17.84 26.20 -0.36
CA ALA A 178 18.28 26.59 -1.70
C ALA A 178 19.54 27.48 -1.67
N SER A 179 19.57 28.47 -0.76
CA SER A 179 20.72 29.35 -0.53
C SER A 179 21.97 28.57 -0.11
N GLU A 180 21.83 27.59 0.78
CA GLU A 180 22.94 26.71 1.20
C GLU A 180 23.43 25.82 0.06
N ALA A 181 22.52 25.24 -0.73
CA ALA A 181 22.89 24.45 -1.90
C ALA A 181 23.70 25.28 -2.92
N LEU A 182 23.27 26.52 -3.19
CA LEU A 182 24.00 27.44 -4.07
C LEU A 182 25.40 27.77 -3.54
N LYS A 183 25.55 28.01 -2.23
CA LYS A 183 26.86 28.25 -1.61
C LYS A 183 27.78 27.05 -1.74
N GLN A 184 27.26 25.84 -1.56
CA GLN A 184 28.05 24.60 -1.71
C GLN A 184 28.53 24.41 -3.15
N GLU A 185 27.69 24.68 -4.15
CA GLU A 185 28.08 24.59 -5.56
C GLU A 185 29.10 25.68 -5.95
N THR A 186 28.92 26.90 -5.46
CA THR A 186 29.88 28.00 -5.69
C THR A 186 31.27 27.64 -5.13
N ASN A 187 31.33 27.07 -3.92
CA ASN A 187 32.59 26.65 -3.29
C ASN A 187 33.26 25.47 -4.01
N LYS A 188 32.50 24.59 -4.69
CA LYS A 188 33.06 23.52 -5.53
C LYS A 188 33.68 24.08 -6.81
N GLN A 189 33.05 25.07 -7.46
CA GLN A 189 33.56 25.69 -8.68
C GLN A 189 34.89 26.44 -8.47
N ASP A 190 35.08 27.10 -7.33
CA ASP A 190 36.32 27.84 -7.02
C ASP A 190 37.55 26.92 -6.84
N SER A 191 37.33 25.63 -6.56
CA SER A 191 38.42 24.65 -6.40
C SER A 191 38.94 24.02 -7.70
N ASN A 192 38.32 24.32 -8.86
CA ASN A 192 38.69 23.69 -10.14
C ASN A 192 38.68 24.63 -11.37
N PHE A 193 38.62 25.96 -11.16
CA PHE A 193 38.61 26.92 -12.27
C PHE A 193 40.02 27.26 -12.78
N ASN A 194 40.57 26.38 -13.62
CA ASN A 194 41.54 26.78 -14.64
C ASN A 194 40.76 27.45 -15.78
N THR A 195 40.88 28.78 -15.89
CA THR A 195 40.13 29.61 -16.84
C THR A 195 40.44 29.23 -18.30
N ASN A 196 39.53 28.54 -18.97
CA ASN A 196 39.31 28.61 -20.43
C ASN A 196 38.12 27.73 -20.84
N SER A 197 36.89 28.15 -20.52
CA SER A 197 35.68 27.78 -21.28
C SER A 197 34.48 28.54 -20.71
N SER A 198 34.09 29.60 -21.41
CA SER A 198 32.77 30.20 -21.26
C SER A 198 31.74 29.22 -21.82
N SER A 199 31.02 28.52 -20.95
CA SER A 199 29.76 27.89 -21.29
C SER A 199 28.70 28.43 -20.34
N GLU A 200 27.91 29.39 -20.84
CA GLU A 200 26.60 29.71 -20.29
C GLU A 200 25.80 28.40 -20.20
N ALA A 201 25.58 27.92 -18.97
CA ALA A 201 24.58 26.90 -18.73
C ALA A 201 23.22 27.59 -18.86
N VAL A 202 22.61 27.43 -20.03
CA VAL A 202 21.21 27.78 -20.27
C VAL A 202 20.40 26.97 -19.27
N GLU A 203 19.71 27.67 -18.38
CA GLU A 203 18.68 27.12 -17.49
C GLU A 203 17.71 26.32 -18.35
N GLY A 204 17.86 25.00 -18.32
CA GLY A 204 17.26 24.11 -19.30
C GLY A 204 15.75 24.07 -19.09
N ASP A 205 15.00 24.59 -20.06
CA ASP A 205 13.55 24.48 -20.10
C ASP A 205 13.13 23.01 -19.89
N ILE A 206 12.61 22.70 -18.70
CA ILE A 206 12.06 21.38 -18.38
C ILE A 206 10.64 21.27 -18.94
N LYS A 207 10.39 20.22 -19.71
CA LYS A 207 9.05 19.90 -20.24
C LYS A 207 8.23 19.24 -19.14
N GLU A 208 7.31 19.98 -18.55
CA GLU A 208 6.53 19.55 -17.38
C GLU A 208 5.34 18.63 -17.72
N PHE A 209 4.83 18.70 -18.95
CA PHE A 209 3.60 18.02 -19.35
C PHE A 209 3.91 16.81 -20.23
N ILE A 210 3.61 15.61 -19.75
CA ILE A 210 3.91 14.35 -20.43
C ILE A 210 2.64 13.83 -21.08
N VAL A 211 2.73 13.46 -22.36
CA VAL A 211 1.66 12.76 -23.06
C VAL A 211 1.93 11.27 -23.00
N LEU A 212 0.99 10.53 -22.44
CA LEU A 212 0.99 9.07 -22.41
C LEU A 212 0.00 8.56 -23.45
N GLN A 213 0.38 7.59 -24.28
CA GLN A 213 -0.53 6.83 -25.14
C GLN A 213 -0.55 5.38 -24.68
N ASN A 214 -1.73 4.85 -24.40
CA ASN A 214 -1.87 3.49 -23.84
C ASN A 214 -1.07 3.27 -22.53
N GLY A 215 -0.70 4.34 -21.82
CA GLY A 215 0.11 4.30 -20.60
C GLY A 215 1.62 4.39 -20.82
N SER A 216 2.09 4.53 -22.07
CA SER A 216 3.50 4.76 -22.40
C SER A 216 3.73 6.21 -22.79
N SER A 217 4.82 6.83 -22.31
CA SER A 217 5.20 8.19 -22.72
C SER A 217 5.50 8.24 -24.22
N VAL A 218 4.86 9.17 -24.92
CA VAL A 218 5.03 9.39 -26.36
C VAL A 218 5.68 10.73 -26.68
N ASP A 219 5.44 11.77 -25.87
CA ASP A 219 6.08 13.09 -26.01
C ASP A 219 5.94 13.91 -24.71
N ALA A 220 6.63 15.05 -24.63
CA ALA A 220 6.54 16.01 -23.54
C ALA A 220 6.59 17.47 -24.03
N PHE A 221 5.88 18.35 -23.33
CA PHE A 221 5.66 19.75 -23.72
C PHE A 221 5.86 20.71 -22.55
N TYR A 222 6.07 21.98 -22.88
CA TYR A 222 6.24 23.06 -21.91
C TYR A 222 4.92 23.55 -21.34
N THR A 223 3.84 23.42 -22.10
CA THR A 223 2.51 23.88 -21.67
C THR A 223 1.49 22.77 -21.78
N ALA A 224 0.49 22.78 -20.88
CA ALA A 224 -0.62 21.84 -20.92
C ALA A 224 -1.40 21.91 -22.24
N ASN A 225 -1.57 23.10 -22.81
CA ASN A 225 -2.33 23.29 -24.04
C ASN A 225 -1.68 22.59 -25.25
N GLU A 226 -0.36 22.71 -25.40
CA GLU A 226 0.38 22.01 -26.46
C GLU A 226 0.28 20.49 -26.30
N ALA A 227 0.45 20.00 -25.06
CA ALA A 227 0.31 18.58 -24.75
C ALA A 227 -1.10 18.05 -25.08
N ILE A 228 -2.15 18.81 -24.73
CA ILE A 228 -3.54 18.44 -25.00
C ILE A 228 -3.85 18.47 -26.50
N GLU A 229 -3.39 19.49 -27.24
CA GLU A 229 -3.57 19.55 -28.69
C GLU A 229 -2.90 18.37 -29.40
N PHE A 230 -1.70 17.99 -28.96
CA PHE A 230 -1.03 16.79 -29.45
C PHE A 230 -1.82 15.52 -29.09
N ALA A 231 -2.19 15.36 -27.82
CA ALA A 231 -2.86 14.17 -27.30
C ALA A 231 -4.25 13.93 -27.90
N LYS A 232 -4.97 14.98 -28.32
CA LYS A 232 -6.27 14.87 -29.03
C LYS A 232 -6.22 14.04 -30.31
N ASN A 233 -5.06 13.94 -30.94
CA ASN A 233 -4.87 13.18 -32.19
C ASN A 233 -4.44 11.73 -31.95
N LEU A 234 -4.33 11.32 -30.69
CA LEU A 234 -3.88 9.99 -30.30
C LEU A 234 -5.03 9.20 -29.69
N ASP A 235 -5.13 7.91 -30.01
CA ASP A 235 -6.10 7.03 -29.37
C ASP A 235 -5.66 6.71 -27.93
N GLN A 236 -6.58 6.85 -26.97
CA GLN A 236 -6.38 6.50 -25.55
C GLN A 236 -5.16 7.18 -24.92
N ALA A 237 -5.01 8.47 -25.21
CA ALA A 237 -4.01 9.32 -24.64
C ALA A 237 -4.45 9.97 -23.31
N GLU A 238 -3.45 10.38 -22.56
CA GLU A 238 -3.55 11.08 -21.28
C GLU A 238 -2.43 12.11 -21.21
N VAL A 239 -2.72 13.28 -20.68
CA VAL A 239 -1.76 14.32 -20.34
C VAL A 239 -1.63 14.34 -18.83
N VAL A 240 -0.41 14.10 -18.34
CA VAL A 240 -0.08 14.15 -16.92
C VAL A 240 0.97 15.22 -16.66
N ASN A 241 0.91 15.81 -15.47
CA ASN A 241 2.00 16.51 -14.82
C ASN A 241 2.45 15.65 -13.62
N PRO A 242 3.71 15.74 -13.14
CA PRO A 242 4.18 15.02 -11.95
C PRO A 242 3.18 14.93 -10.79
N ASN A 243 2.32 15.92 -10.62
CA ASN A 243 1.40 16.01 -9.49
C ASN A 243 -0.06 15.66 -9.80
N VAL A 244 -0.50 15.67 -11.07
CA VAL A 244 -1.92 15.51 -11.40
C VAL A 244 -2.16 15.09 -12.86
N GLY A 245 -3.18 14.25 -13.09
CA GLY A 245 -3.73 13.98 -14.42
C GLY A 245 -4.57 15.18 -14.90
N ILE A 246 -4.23 15.74 -16.05
CA ILE A 246 -4.80 17.01 -16.55
C ILE A 246 -5.91 16.76 -17.57
N TRP A 247 -5.72 15.76 -18.43
CA TRP A 247 -6.62 15.48 -19.54
C TRP A 247 -6.47 14.03 -19.99
N ASP A 248 -7.53 13.41 -20.48
CA ASP A 248 -7.46 12.13 -21.18
C ASP A 248 -8.59 12.01 -22.23
N ASN A 249 -8.40 11.11 -23.20
CA ASN A 249 -9.45 10.65 -24.12
C ASN A 249 -9.62 9.13 -24.07
N LYS A 250 -9.53 8.57 -22.85
CA LYS A 250 -9.75 7.12 -22.65
C LYS A 250 -11.25 6.83 -22.74
N PRO A 251 -11.64 5.71 -23.37
CA PRO A 251 -13.04 5.37 -23.50
C PRO A 251 -13.65 4.99 -22.14
N SER A 252 -14.78 5.59 -21.82
CA SER A 252 -15.56 5.31 -20.62
C SER A 252 -16.93 4.76 -21.01
N SER A 253 -17.41 3.74 -20.30
CA SER A 253 -18.74 3.17 -20.48
C SER A 253 -19.67 3.60 -19.36
N VAL A 254 -20.87 4.02 -19.71
CA VAL A 254 -21.94 4.29 -18.75
C VAL A 254 -22.84 3.07 -18.64
N TYR A 255 -23.07 2.64 -17.42
CA TYR A 255 -24.01 1.60 -17.06
C TYR A 255 -25.11 2.18 -16.17
N GLN A 256 -26.31 1.65 -16.28
CA GLN A 256 -27.40 1.86 -15.32
C GLN A 256 -27.75 0.53 -14.68
N TYR A 257 -27.62 0.42 -13.36
CA TYR A 257 -27.49 -0.86 -12.68
C TYR A 257 -26.33 -1.65 -13.31
N ASP A 258 -26.62 -2.78 -13.95
CA ASP A 258 -25.64 -3.56 -14.72
C ASP A 258 -25.92 -3.55 -16.22
N LYS A 259 -26.84 -2.70 -16.68
CA LYS A 259 -27.16 -2.54 -18.10
C LYS A 259 -26.26 -1.48 -18.70
N HIS A 260 -25.43 -1.88 -19.66
CA HIS A 260 -24.68 -0.95 -20.49
C HIS A 260 -25.63 -0.02 -21.24
N LEU A 261 -25.34 1.29 -21.19
CA LEU A 261 -26.13 2.31 -21.88
C LEU A 261 -25.37 2.83 -23.12
N LYS A 262 -24.15 3.31 -22.93
CA LYS A 262 -23.38 4.00 -23.98
C LYS A 262 -21.91 4.14 -23.62
N ASP A 263 -21.06 4.16 -24.65
CA ASP A 263 -19.63 4.48 -24.55
C ASP A 263 -19.34 5.92 -24.95
N PHE A 264 -18.33 6.51 -24.33
CA PHE A 264 -17.86 7.88 -24.55
C PHE A 264 -16.35 7.90 -24.72
N SER A 265 -15.87 8.84 -25.51
CA SER A 265 -14.43 9.08 -25.71
C SER A 265 -13.77 9.81 -24.55
N THR A 266 -14.54 10.43 -23.66
CA THR A 266 -14.02 11.15 -22.49
C THR A 266 -14.84 10.84 -21.24
N LYS A 267 -14.17 10.80 -20.08
CA LYS A 267 -14.81 10.64 -18.77
C LYS A 267 -15.85 11.74 -18.51
N LYS A 268 -15.55 12.99 -18.88
CA LYS A 268 -16.44 14.13 -18.66
C LYS A 268 -17.79 13.95 -19.35
N GLU A 269 -17.80 13.60 -20.63
CA GLU A 269 -19.05 13.36 -21.38
C GLU A 269 -19.84 12.18 -20.82
N ALA A 270 -19.14 11.13 -20.35
CA ALA A 270 -19.76 9.98 -19.71
C ALA A 270 -20.48 10.37 -18.41
N ILE A 271 -19.86 11.19 -17.56
CA ILE A 271 -20.45 11.69 -16.31
C ILE A 271 -21.68 12.57 -16.60
N GLU A 272 -21.57 13.51 -17.55
CA GLU A 272 -22.70 14.36 -17.95
C GLU A 272 -23.89 13.54 -18.48
N PHE A 273 -23.63 12.42 -19.16
CA PHE A 273 -24.68 11.49 -19.59
C PHE A 273 -25.22 10.64 -18.45
N ALA A 274 -24.36 10.10 -17.58
CA ALA A 274 -24.74 9.26 -16.45
C ALA A 274 -25.67 9.99 -15.47
N ASN A 275 -25.45 11.29 -15.24
CA ASN A 275 -26.28 12.14 -14.39
C ASN A 275 -27.76 12.26 -14.83
N LYS A 276 -28.11 11.80 -16.03
CA LYS A 276 -29.50 11.78 -16.54
C LYS A 276 -30.26 10.52 -16.13
N TYR A 277 -29.59 9.55 -15.52
CA TYR A 277 -30.13 8.26 -15.15
C TYR A 277 -29.91 8.00 -13.66
N ASP A 278 -30.89 7.39 -13.02
CA ASP A 278 -30.76 6.95 -11.63
C ASP A 278 -29.98 5.62 -11.56
N HIS A 279 -29.15 5.45 -10.52
CA HIS A 279 -28.26 4.29 -10.31
C HIS A 279 -27.33 4.00 -11.50
N ALA A 280 -26.74 5.05 -12.05
CA ALA A 280 -25.74 5.00 -13.08
C ALA A 280 -24.31 4.96 -12.52
N LYS A 281 -23.42 4.26 -13.22
CA LYS A 281 -21.97 4.27 -13.00
C LYS A 281 -21.22 4.49 -14.30
N VAL A 282 -20.11 5.20 -14.22
CA VAL A 282 -19.13 5.36 -15.29
C VAL A 282 -17.96 4.42 -14.98
N VAL A 283 -17.66 3.54 -15.91
CA VAL A 283 -16.56 2.58 -15.79
C VAL A 283 -15.51 2.90 -16.83
N ASN A 284 -14.25 2.96 -16.40
CA ASN A 284 -13.13 3.04 -17.32
C ASN A 284 -12.98 1.70 -18.06
N LEU A 285 -13.12 1.69 -19.38
CA LEU A 285 -13.08 0.44 -20.14
C LEU A 285 -11.73 -0.28 -20.10
N LYS A 286 -10.64 0.46 -19.83
CA LYS A 286 -9.29 -0.12 -19.75
C LYS A 286 -9.01 -0.76 -18.39
N THR A 287 -9.38 -0.09 -17.31
CA THR A 287 -9.05 -0.54 -15.95
C THR A 287 -10.17 -1.35 -15.31
N GLY A 288 -11.39 -1.28 -15.84
CA GLY A 288 -12.59 -1.85 -15.23
C GLY A 288 -13.02 -1.14 -13.94
N LYS A 289 -12.34 -0.06 -13.54
CA LYS A 289 -12.65 0.68 -12.31
C LYS A 289 -13.86 1.58 -12.53
N VAL A 290 -14.71 1.67 -11.50
CA VAL A 290 -15.77 2.67 -11.41
C VAL A 290 -15.12 4.02 -11.13
N GLU A 291 -15.30 4.98 -12.04
CA GLU A 291 -14.73 6.34 -11.93
C GLU A 291 -15.73 7.38 -11.44
N PHE A 292 -17.02 7.04 -11.47
CA PHE A 292 -18.14 7.83 -10.97
C PHE A 292 -19.33 6.89 -10.79
N ASP A 293 -20.14 7.12 -9.78
CA ASP A 293 -21.45 6.50 -9.64
C ASP A 293 -22.40 7.44 -8.87
N ASN A 294 -23.70 7.31 -9.12
CA ASN A 294 -24.74 8.03 -8.39
C ASN A 294 -25.67 7.07 -7.63
N TYR A 295 -25.14 5.94 -7.17
CA TYR A 295 -25.93 5.01 -6.37
C TYR A 295 -26.24 5.66 -5.02
N PRO A 296 -27.46 5.47 -4.48
CA PRO A 296 -27.73 5.84 -3.10
C PRO A 296 -26.72 5.12 -2.23
N LYS A 297 -25.83 5.87 -1.57
CA LYS A 297 -24.94 5.28 -0.57
C LYS A 297 -25.85 4.75 0.55
N GLU A 298 -25.82 3.43 0.77
CA GLU A 298 -26.50 2.86 1.93
C GLU A 298 -25.87 3.52 3.17
N CYS A 299 -26.66 4.35 3.87
CA CYS A 299 -26.20 5.08 5.05
C CYS A 299 -25.91 4.09 6.19
N GLY A 300 -24.71 3.52 6.20
CA GLY A 300 -24.22 2.69 7.30
C GLY A 300 -24.01 3.48 8.59
N THR A 301 -23.60 4.74 8.49
CA THR A 301 -23.55 5.74 9.58
C THR A 301 -23.31 7.11 8.94
N CYS A 302 -24.22 8.05 9.15
CA CYS A 302 -24.16 9.38 8.54
C CYS A 302 -23.11 10.27 9.23
N GLU A 303 -21.89 10.37 8.68
CA GLU A 303 -21.12 11.62 8.68
C GLU A 303 -20.53 11.83 7.27
N SER A 304 -21.03 12.87 6.61
CA SER A 304 -20.62 13.33 5.27
C SER A 304 -19.33 14.17 5.39
N PRO A 305 -18.41 14.14 4.42
CA PRO A 305 -18.57 14.82 3.12
C PRO A 305 -18.19 13.85 1.96
N ILE A 306 -18.39 14.09 0.66
CA ILE A 306 -17.95 15.18 -0.20
C ILE A 306 -18.85 15.10 -1.45
N GLN A 307 -19.68 16.12 -1.72
CA GLN A 307 -20.33 16.33 -3.03
C GLN A 307 -19.93 17.67 -3.67
N ASN A 308 -18.97 18.40 -3.09
CA ASN A 308 -18.66 19.78 -3.52
C ASN A 308 -17.32 19.96 -4.24
N GLU A 309 -16.68 18.89 -4.74
CA GLU A 309 -15.42 19.04 -5.49
C GLU A 309 -15.43 18.24 -6.80
N TYR A 310 -16.35 18.55 -7.72
CA TYR A 310 -16.17 18.29 -9.16
C TYR A 310 -16.94 19.32 -9.98
#